data_AF-A0A841K0Q8-F1
#
_entry.id   AF-A0A841K0Q8-F1
#
_cell.length_a   1.000
_cell.length_b   1.000
_cell.length_c   1.000
_cell.angle_alpha   90.00
_cell.angle_beta   90.00
_cell.angle_gamma   90.00
#
_symmetry.space_group_name_H-M   'P 1'
#
loop_
_entity.id
_entity.type
_entity.pdbx_description
1 polymer ?
#
loop_
_entity_poly.entity_id
_entity_poly.type
_entity_poly.pdbx_seq_one_letter_code
_entity_poly.pdbx_strand_id
1 'polypeptide(L)'
;MRKFRFLSSLTLGAGMFFASSAVVPAQVSVNIGVAPVCPYGYFDYAPYPCAPYGYYGPDWFTGGIFIGAGPWFHGPHGFYGHVDNRYDPHHGYAGPMPDRGESAFNHFHANEARDGQGHIGNAGHDGGGEHAAGFSHGGGGGHR
;
A
#
# COMPACT_ATOMS: atom_id res chain seq x y z
N MET A 1 30.98 -79.74 -23.25
CA MET A 1 31.93 -79.38 -22.17
C MET A 1 32.25 -77.88 -22.25
N ARG A 2 31.84 -77.07 -21.25
CA ARG A 2 32.53 -75.92 -20.61
C ARG A 2 31.48 -75.06 -19.87
N LYS A 3 31.20 -75.40 -18.60
CA LYS A 3 31.59 -74.67 -17.37
C LYS A 3 30.77 -73.39 -17.11
N PHE A 4 29.81 -73.53 -16.18
CA PHE A 4 29.10 -72.50 -15.42
C PHE A 4 29.96 -71.26 -15.11
N ARG A 5 29.41 -70.06 -15.30
CA ARG A 5 29.80 -68.86 -14.56
C ARG A 5 28.61 -67.94 -14.26
N PHE A 6 28.19 -68.04 -13.01
CA PHE A 6 27.76 -66.98 -12.08
C PHE A 6 26.60 -66.04 -12.46
N LEU A 7 25.55 -66.20 -11.65
CA LEU A 7 24.51 -65.21 -11.35
C LEU A 7 25.11 -63.81 -11.16
N SER A 8 24.48 -62.82 -11.76
CA SER A 8 24.48 -61.46 -11.22
C SER A 8 23.12 -60.84 -11.45
N SER A 9 22.25 -61.04 -10.47
CA SER A 9 21.03 -60.27 -10.28
C SER A 9 21.40 -59.02 -9.48
N LEU A 10 21.22 -57.83 -10.05
CA LEU A 10 21.07 -56.60 -9.28
C LEU A 10 20.22 -55.62 -10.08
N THR A 11 18.89 -55.79 -10.02
CA THR A 11 17.93 -54.77 -10.45
C THR A 11 17.99 -53.61 -9.45
N LEU A 12 18.80 -52.60 -9.75
CA LEU A 12 18.80 -51.32 -9.05
C LEU A 12 17.56 -50.54 -9.49
N GLY A 13 16.60 -50.41 -8.57
CA GLY A 13 15.39 -49.64 -8.75
C GLY A 13 15.70 -48.15 -8.94
N ALA A 14 15.22 -47.59 -10.05
CA ALA A 14 15.12 -46.15 -10.25
C ALA A 14 13.64 -45.76 -10.09
N GLY A 15 13.17 -45.75 -8.84
CA GLY A 15 11.93 -45.08 -8.47
C GLY A 15 12.20 -43.58 -8.49
N MET A 16 11.93 -42.93 -9.62
CA MET A 16 12.02 -41.48 -9.74
C MET A 16 10.86 -40.88 -8.95
N PHE A 17 11.12 -40.55 -7.68
CA PHE A 17 10.20 -39.81 -6.82
C PHE A 17 9.87 -38.48 -7.49
N PHE A 18 8.61 -38.32 -7.90
CA PHE A 18 8.08 -37.02 -8.28
C PHE A 18 8.13 -36.12 -7.04
N ALA A 19 9.07 -35.17 -7.03
CA ALA A 19 9.06 -34.07 -6.08
C ALA A 19 7.92 -33.12 -6.49
N SER A 20 6.71 -33.39 -6.00
CA SER A 20 5.62 -32.43 -6.03
C SER A 20 6.01 -31.28 -5.11
N SER A 21 6.44 -30.16 -5.68
CA SER A 21 6.55 -28.89 -4.97
C SER A 21 5.14 -28.44 -4.60
N ALA A 22 4.67 -28.82 -3.42
CA ALA A 22 3.46 -28.27 -2.84
C ALA A 22 3.71 -26.76 -2.60
N VAL A 23 3.19 -25.92 -3.48
CA VAL A 23 3.06 -24.49 -3.20
C VAL A 23 2.05 -24.37 -2.07
N VAL A 24 2.56 -24.27 -0.85
CA VAL A 24 1.73 -24.02 0.33
C VAL A 24 1.16 -22.62 0.17
N PRO A 25 -0.18 -22.42 0.18
CA PRO A 25 -0.71 -21.07 0.22
C PRO A 25 -0.22 -20.40 1.51
N ALA A 26 0.52 -19.29 1.38
CA ALA A 26 0.86 -18.45 2.50
C ALA A 26 -0.46 -17.91 3.08
N GLN A 27 -0.82 -18.38 4.28
CA GLN A 27 -2.01 -17.90 4.99
C GLN A 27 -1.66 -16.52 5.56
N VAL A 28 -1.99 -15.44 4.83
CA VAL A 28 -1.87 -14.08 5.37
C VAL A 28 -3.13 -13.79 6.18
N SER A 29 -3.05 -13.97 7.50
CA SER A 29 -4.10 -13.52 8.41
C SER A 29 -3.97 -12.01 8.60
N VAL A 30 -4.94 -11.23 8.13
CA VAL A 30 -5.03 -9.80 8.43
C VAL A 30 -5.86 -9.65 9.71
N ASN A 31 -5.19 -9.54 10.86
CA ASN A 31 -5.85 -9.18 12.10
C ASN A 31 -6.15 -7.67 12.05
N ILE A 32 -7.42 -7.30 11.91
CA ILE A 32 -7.84 -5.89 11.92
C ILE A 32 -7.78 -5.41 13.38
N GLY A 33 -6.58 -4.98 13.78
CA GLY A 33 -6.27 -4.47 15.12
C GLY A 33 -6.50 -2.96 15.25
N VAL A 34 -5.65 -2.30 16.04
CA VAL A 34 -5.58 -0.84 16.09
C VAL A 34 -5.00 -0.29 14.79
N ALA A 35 -5.42 0.90 14.38
CA ALA A 35 -4.89 1.57 13.20
C ALA A 35 -3.36 1.70 13.24
N PRO A 36 -2.66 1.56 12.10
CA PRO A 36 -1.22 1.79 12.03
C PRO A 36 -0.84 3.20 12.50
N VAL A 37 0.20 3.29 13.33
CA VAL A 37 0.73 4.58 13.81
C VAL A 37 1.83 5.03 12.85
N CYS A 38 1.42 5.74 11.79
CA CYS A 38 2.30 6.22 10.74
C CYS A 38 2.34 7.76 10.70
N PRO A 39 3.44 8.38 10.25
CA PRO A 39 3.60 9.84 10.23
C PRO A 39 2.56 10.57 9.38
N TYR A 40 2.21 10.00 8.23
CA TYR A 40 1.36 10.62 7.20
C TYR A 40 0.12 9.80 6.86
N GLY A 41 -0.20 8.83 7.72
CA GLY A 41 -1.16 7.78 7.40
C GLY A 41 -0.52 6.56 6.74
N TYR A 42 -1.37 5.69 6.26
CA TYR A 42 -1.05 4.37 5.75
C TYR A 42 -1.89 4.10 4.52
N PHE A 43 -1.42 3.25 3.61
CA PHE A 43 -2.13 2.98 2.36
C PHE A 43 -3.54 2.47 2.59
N ASP A 44 -4.43 2.73 1.66
CA ASP A 44 -5.84 2.33 1.62
C ASP A 44 -6.05 0.82 1.37
N TYR A 45 -4.97 0.09 1.08
CA TYR A 45 -4.98 -1.35 0.84
C TYR A 45 -4.23 -2.14 1.92
N ALA A 46 -4.71 -3.36 2.18
CA ALA A 46 -4.04 -4.31 3.07
C ALA A 46 -2.63 -4.66 2.55
N PRO A 47 -1.61 -4.79 3.42
CA PRO A 47 -1.69 -4.85 4.90
C PRO A 47 -1.63 -3.49 5.61
N TYR A 48 -2.01 -2.39 4.95
CA TYR A 48 -1.99 -1.03 5.47
C TYR A 48 -0.59 -0.56 5.93
N PRO A 49 0.47 -0.69 5.09
CA PRO A 49 1.78 -0.16 5.46
C PRO A 49 1.77 1.37 5.51
N CYS A 50 2.73 1.96 6.23
CA CYS A 50 2.88 3.40 6.26
C CYS A 50 3.08 3.95 4.85
N ALA A 51 2.28 4.96 4.50
CA ALA A 51 2.39 5.64 3.22
C ALA A 51 3.52 6.67 3.30
N PRO A 52 4.37 6.76 2.29
CA PRO A 52 5.39 7.79 2.24
C PRO A 52 4.77 9.17 2.11
N TYR A 53 5.62 10.13 2.42
CA TYR A 53 5.31 11.53 2.29
C TYR A 53 4.81 11.90 0.89
N GLY A 54 3.70 12.64 0.83
CA GLY A 54 3.14 13.12 -0.43
C GLY A 54 2.24 12.10 -1.15
N TYR A 55 1.96 10.92 -0.58
CA TYR A 55 0.98 10.00 -1.16
C TYR A 55 -0.46 10.54 -1.06
N TYR A 56 -0.88 10.97 0.13
CA TYR A 56 -2.19 11.55 0.34
C TYR A 56 -2.19 13.05 0.11
N GLY A 57 -3.24 13.56 -0.55
CA GLY A 57 -3.52 14.99 -0.65
C GLY A 57 -4.16 15.56 0.63
N PRO A 58 -4.23 16.89 0.76
CA PRO A 58 -4.91 17.60 1.84
C PRO A 58 -6.32 17.13 2.20
N ASP A 59 -7.10 16.61 1.24
CA ASP A 59 -8.46 16.10 1.48
C ASP A 59 -8.52 15.05 2.61
N TRP A 60 -7.44 14.29 2.76
CA TRP A 60 -7.32 13.20 3.75
C TRP A 60 -7.00 13.68 5.15
N PHE A 61 -6.93 15.00 5.38
CA PHE A 61 -6.48 15.58 6.63
C PHE A 61 -7.46 16.63 7.13
N THR A 62 -7.83 16.52 8.41
CA THR A 62 -8.63 17.52 9.11
C THR A 62 -7.76 18.18 10.16
N GLY A 63 -7.41 19.46 9.95
CA GLY A 63 -6.49 20.18 10.85
C GLY A 63 -5.12 19.49 10.96
N GLY A 64 -4.63 18.94 9.84
CA GLY A 64 -3.38 18.18 9.77
C GLY A 64 -3.42 16.76 10.33
N ILE A 65 -4.57 16.28 10.81
CA ILE A 65 -4.73 14.91 11.31
C ILE A 65 -5.28 14.04 10.19
N PHE A 66 -4.58 12.95 9.87
CA PHE A 66 -5.04 11.96 8.90
C PHE A 66 -6.37 11.34 9.36
N ILE A 67 -7.38 11.34 8.50
CA ILE A 67 -8.73 10.86 8.82
C ILE A 67 -8.88 9.33 8.75
N GLY A 68 -7.80 8.63 8.40
CA GLY A 68 -7.75 7.17 8.27
C GLY A 68 -8.02 6.69 6.85
N ALA A 69 -7.81 5.40 6.65
CA ALA A 69 -8.22 4.62 5.49
C ALA A 69 -8.57 3.19 5.93
N GLY A 70 -9.17 2.42 5.03
CA GLY A 70 -9.67 1.08 5.24
C GLY A 70 -10.64 0.98 6.42
N PRO A 71 -10.47 -0.01 7.32
CA PRO A 71 -11.35 -0.24 8.47
C PRO A 71 -11.39 0.90 9.49
N TRP A 72 -10.41 1.80 9.47
CA TRP A 72 -10.30 2.92 10.42
C TRP A 72 -10.57 4.27 9.76
N PHE A 73 -11.21 4.29 8.59
CA PHE A 73 -11.64 5.53 7.95
C PHE A 73 -12.71 6.23 8.80
N HIS A 74 -12.50 7.52 9.09
CA HIS A 74 -13.40 8.37 9.90
C HIS A 74 -13.83 9.65 9.17
N GLY A 75 -13.61 9.71 7.85
CA GLY A 75 -14.06 10.82 7.03
C GLY A 75 -15.57 10.80 6.71
N PRO A 76 -16.06 11.83 6.00
CA PRO A 76 -17.48 11.95 5.70
C PRO A 76 -17.96 10.87 4.72
N HIS A 77 -19.28 10.61 4.71
CA HIS A 77 -19.88 9.70 3.75
C HIS A 77 -19.76 10.24 2.32
N GLY A 78 -19.44 9.37 1.36
CA GLY A 78 -19.23 9.75 -0.04
C GLY A 78 -17.92 10.52 -0.29
N PHE A 79 -17.01 10.49 0.68
CA PHE A 79 -15.69 11.09 0.56
C PHE A 79 -14.89 10.45 -0.57
N TYR A 80 -14.25 11.29 -1.37
CA TYR A 80 -13.14 10.95 -2.24
C TYR A 80 -12.08 12.01 -2.06
N GLY A 81 -10.86 11.59 -1.74
CA GLY A 81 -9.72 12.48 -1.59
C GLY A 81 -8.63 12.15 -2.59
N HIS A 82 -7.87 13.15 -3.00
CA HIS A 82 -6.80 12.93 -3.95
C HIS A 82 -5.63 12.15 -3.36
N VAL A 83 -5.02 11.33 -4.21
CA VAL A 83 -3.76 10.64 -3.98
C VAL A 83 -2.79 10.92 -5.11
N ASP A 84 -1.51 10.67 -4.84
CA ASP A 84 -0.44 10.74 -5.82
C ASP A 84 0.27 9.39 -5.90
N ASN A 85 -0.14 8.60 -6.88
CA ASN A 85 0.37 7.26 -7.10
C ASN A 85 1.87 7.22 -7.46
N ARG A 86 2.56 8.34 -7.72
CA ARG A 86 4.03 8.33 -7.86
C ARG A 86 4.74 7.89 -6.59
N TYR A 87 4.05 7.96 -5.46
CA TYR A 87 4.50 7.54 -4.14
C TYR A 87 4.02 6.14 -3.73
N ASP A 88 3.32 5.43 -4.63
CA ASP A 88 2.84 4.08 -4.37
C ASP A 88 3.83 3.01 -4.89
N PRO A 89 4.29 2.06 -4.04
CA PRO A 89 5.13 0.95 -4.46
C PRO A 89 4.55 0.10 -5.60
N HIS A 90 3.23 -0.06 -5.69
CA HIS A 90 2.56 -0.76 -6.78
C HIS A 90 2.70 -0.03 -8.12
N HIS A 91 2.97 1.27 -8.08
CA HIS A 91 3.20 2.14 -9.23
C HIS A 91 4.70 2.42 -9.45
N GLY A 92 5.59 1.68 -8.79
CA GLY A 92 7.04 1.73 -9.01
C GLY A 92 7.79 2.65 -8.06
N TYR A 93 7.14 3.19 -7.01
CA TYR A 93 7.85 3.93 -5.98
C TYR A 93 8.82 3.02 -5.22
N ALA A 94 10.08 3.43 -5.16
CA ALA A 94 11.16 2.75 -4.43
C ALA A 94 11.93 3.70 -3.50
N GLY A 95 11.32 4.84 -3.17
CA GLY A 95 11.92 5.84 -2.29
C GLY A 95 11.84 5.46 -0.81
N PRO A 96 12.38 6.33 0.07
CA PRO A 96 12.32 6.11 1.51
C PRO A 96 10.89 6.15 2.03
N MET A 97 10.56 5.19 2.90
CA MET A 97 9.37 5.30 3.75
C MET A 97 9.63 6.31 4.87
N PRO A 98 8.59 6.93 5.44
CA PRO A 98 8.76 8.07 6.32
C PRO A 98 9.04 7.65 7.76
N ASP A 99 9.85 8.42 8.46
CA ASP A 99 10.15 8.22 9.89
C ASP A 99 9.09 8.86 10.80
N ARG A 100 8.99 8.37 12.04
CA ARG A 100 8.05 8.88 13.04
C ARG A 100 8.24 10.38 13.30
N GLY A 101 7.20 11.17 13.05
CA GLY A 101 7.14 12.59 13.43
C GLY A 101 7.60 13.56 12.35
N GLU A 102 7.82 13.10 11.12
CA GLU A 102 8.01 14.01 9.99
C GLU A 102 6.70 14.76 9.63
N SER A 103 6.81 15.92 8.97
CA SER A 103 5.69 16.85 8.65
C SER A 103 5.20 16.69 7.23
N ALA A 104 3.89 16.73 6.98
CA ALA A 104 3.21 16.38 5.74
C ALA A 104 3.28 17.47 4.61
N PHE A 105 3.19 17.07 3.34
CA PHE A 105 3.08 17.86 2.07
C PHE A 105 4.27 18.75 1.59
N ASN A 106 5.02 18.26 0.59
CA ASN A 106 5.91 19.00 -0.31
C ASN A 106 5.92 18.18 -1.61
N HIS A 107 5.55 18.79 -2.74
CA HIS A 107 5.49 18.14 -4.06
C HIS A 107 4.37 17.10 -4.26
N PHE A 108 3.24 17.24 -3.58
CA PHE A 108 2.03 16.49 -3.91
C PHE A 108 1.53 16.84 -5.32
N HIS A 109 1.23 15.84 -6.14
CA HIS A 109 0.59 16.02 -7.45
C HIS A 109 -0.54 15.01 -7.60
N ALA A 110 -1.77 15.46 -7.31
CA ALA A 110 -2.97 14.66 -7.48
C ALA A 110 -3.03 14.02 -8.87
N ASN A 111 -3.19 12.70 -8.91
CA ASN A 111 -3.38 11.95 -10.15
C ASN A 111 -4.54 10.95 -10.09
N GLU A 112 -5.14 10.76 -8.93
CA GLU A 112 -6.30 9.91 -8.72
C GLU A 112 -7.05 10.36 -7.48
N ALA A 113 -8.35 10.05 -7.39
CA ALA A 113 -9.14 10.26 -6.19
C ALA A 113 -9.72 8.93 -5.70
N ARG A 114 -9.66 8.71 -4.39
CA ARG A 114 -10.07 7.45 -3.76
C ARG A 114 -10.95 7.66 -2.54
N ASP A 115 -11.89 6.75 -2.32
CA ASP A 115 -12.64 6.70 -1.07
C ASP A 115 -11.84 6.05 0.05
N GLY A 116 -12.38 6.08 1.27
CA GLY A 116 -11.77 5.48 2.43
C GLY A 116 -11.48 3.97 2.33
N GLN A 117 -12.04 3.25 1.35
CA GLN A 117 -11.78 1.82 1.12
C GLN A 117 -10.87 1.56 -0.09
N GLY A 118 -10.38 2.64 -0.74
CA GLY A 118 -9.52 2.58 -1.90
C GLY A 118 -10.22 2.40 -3.24
N HIS A 119 -11.54 2.61 -3.28
CA HIS A 119 -12.26 2.66 -4.56
C HIS A 119 -11.95 3.97 -5.27
N ILE A 120 -11.67 3.88 -6.58
CA ILE A 120 -11.40 5.04 -7.42
C ILE A 120 -12.71 5.79 -7.70
N GLY A 121 -12.68 7.12 -7.63
CA GLY A 121 -13.81 7.96 -7.99
C GLY A 121 -13.41 9.40 -8.27
N ASN A 122 -14.26 10.35 -7.87
CA ASN A 122 -14.10 11.77 -8.16
C ASN A 122 -14.26 12.58 -6.87
N ALA A 123 -13.23 13.37 -6.52
CA ALA A 123 -13.20 14.23 -5.34
C ALA A 123 -14.16 15.43 -5.43
N GLY A 124 -14.61 15.79 -6.63
CA GLY A 124 -15.53 16.92 -6.87
C GLY A 124 -14.82 18.27 -7.05
N HIS A 125 -13.49 18.30 -7.02
CA HIS A 125 -12.64 19.47 -7.27
C HIS A 125 -11.31 19.07 -7.91
N ASP A 126 -10.58 20.04 -8.47
CA ASP A 126 -9.26 19.82 -9.06
C ASP A 126 -8.18 19.74 -7.96
N GLY A 127 -7.42 18.64 -7.92
CA GLY A 127 -6.32 18.47 -6.96
C GLY A 127 -5.06 19.31 -7.25
N GLY A 128 -5.00 20.06 -8.36
CA GLY A 128 -3.83 20.87 -8.74
C GLY A 128 -3.57 22.08 -7.82
N GLY A 129 -4.58 22.53 -7.09
CA GLY A 129 -4.52 23.65 -6.12
C GLY A 129 -4.32 23.21 -4.67
N GLU A 130 -4.06 21.92 -4.43
CA GLU A 130 -3.97 21.37 -3.09
C GLU A 130 -2.56 21.49 -2.54
N HIS A 131 -2.38 22.32 -1.51
CA HIS A 131 -1.05 22.66 -0.98
C HIS A 131 -0.95 22.60 0.54
N ALA A 132 -2.07 22.47 1.27
CA ALA A 132 -2.07 22.56 2.73
C ALA A 132 -3.17 21.72 3.38
N ALA A 133 -2.80 20.98 4.43
CA ALA A 133 -3.64 20.08 5.23
C ALA A 133 -4.72 20.76 6.12
N GLY A 134 -5.14 21.96 5.77
CA GLY A 134 -6.07 22.75 6.57
C GLY A 134 -5.45 23.54 7.73
N PHE A 135 -4.12 23.63 7.84
CA PHE A 135 -3.49 24.66 8.68
C PHE A 135 -3.48 25.99 7.91
N SER A 136 -4.58 26.74 7.99
CA SER A 136 -4.60 28.13 7.50
C SER A 136 -3.62 28.97 8.31
N HIS A 137 -2.43 29.24 7.75
CA HIS A 137 -1.75 30.50 8.05
C HIS A 137 -2.54 31.58 7.31
N GLY A 138 -3.24 32.44 8.07
CA GLY A 138 -3.97 33.56 7.51
C GLY A 138 -3.06 34.42 6.63
N GLY A 139 -3.32 34.40 5.33
CA GLY A 139 -2.65 35.24 4.34
C GLY A 139 -3.71 35.76 3.39
N GLY A 140 -4.27 36.93 3.72
CA GLY A 140 -5.19 37.63 2.84
C GLY A 140 -4.52 38.03 1.53
N GLY A 141 -5.27 37.93 0.43
CA GLY A 141 -4.81 38.32 -0.89
C GLY A 141 -5.97 38.35 -1.87
N GLY A 142 -6.90 39.29 -1.67
CA GLY A 142 -7.90 39.60 -2.69
C GLY A 142 -7.23 40.29 -3.86
N HIS A 143 -7.58 39.89 -5.09
CA HIS A 143 -7.41 40.75 -6.26
C HIS A 143 -8.68 40.71 -7.11
N ARG A 144 -9.04 41.93 -7.53
CA ARG A 144 -10.18 42.33 -8.35
C ARG A 144 -10.01 41.84 -9.79
#